data_AF-A0A945QUQ9-F1
#
_entry.id   AF-A0A945QUQ9-F1
#
_cell.length_a   1.000
_cell.length_b   1.000
_cell.length_c   1.000
_cell.angle_alpha   90.00
_cell.angle_beta   90.00
_cell.angle_gamma   90.00
#
_symmetry.space_group_name_H-M   'P 1'
#
loop_
_entity.id
_entity.type
_entity.pdbx_description
1 polymer ?
#
loop_
_entity_poly.entity_id
_entity_poly.type
_entity_poly.pdbx_seq_one_letter_code
_entity_poly.pdbx_strand_id
1 'polypeptide(L)'
;MLIWVLLMETPRRGLFFGKKPPISKSIIRAAKKYHGYYFSWAIIYTFWYHPTEATWGHLLGFSYIFVLLLQGSLFFTRFHLNRQWTLLLEMWVIVHGTIVALESPHNIWGMFFFGFLGIFIITQMHGLNFTTVQKWVFTLLYLAGASVVAIQRGPLFYTELPRIALIDYCGVFILAGILWVIAKFAPVETPSNAKD
;
A
#
# COMPACT_ATOMS: atom_id res chain seq x y z
N MET A 1 -4.72 0.14 4.97
CA MET A 1 -3.72 1.25 5.01
C MET A 1 -3.08 1.53 3.66
N LEU A 2 -2.65 0.51 2.90
CA LEU A 2 -1.95 0.67 1.61
C LEU A 2 -2.70 1.59 0.63
N ILE A 3 -4.01 1.43 0.47
CA ILE A 3 -4.88 2.31 -0.34
C ILE A 3 -4.66 3.81 -0.02
N TRP A 4 -4.63 4.17 1.26
CA TRP A 4 -4.42 5.56 1.68
C TRP A 4 -3.00 6.04 1.34
N VAL A 5 -2.00 5.17 1.50
CA VAL A 5 -0.60 5.46 1.13
C VAL A 5 -0.47 5.65 -0.38
N LEU A 6 -1.10 4.80 -1.20
CA LEU A 6 -1.14 4.94 -2.66
C LEU A 6 -1.70 6.31 -3.08
N LEU A 7 -2.81 6.74 -2.47
CA LEU A 7 -3.38 8.08 -2.70
C LEU A 7 -2.41 9.19 -2.28
N MET A 8 -1.89 9.13 -1.06
CA MET A 8 -1.04 10.17 -0.47
C MET A 8 0.29 10.36 -1.22
N GLU A 9 0.87 9.26 -1.71
CA GLU A 9 2.15 9.22 -2.41
C GLU A 9 2.03 9.48 -3.93
N THR A 10 0.81 9.50 -4.47
CA THR A 10 0.53 9.77 -5.89
C THR A 10 1.27 11.00 -6.45
N PRO A 11 1.36 12.17 -5.75
CA PRO A 11 2.08 13.32 -6.27
C PRO A 11 3.57 13.08 -6.53
N ARG A 12 4.19 12.16 -5.78
CA ARG A 12 5.61 11.81 -5.89
C ARG A 12 5.85 10.74 -6.95
N ARG A 13 5.11 9.63 -6.89
CA ARG A 13 5.38 8.42 -7.69
C ARG A 13 4.38 8.10 -8.78
N GLY A 14 3.32 8.90 -8.91
CA GLY A 14 2.17 8.55 -9.74
C GLY A 14 1.37 7.39 -9.15
N LEU A 15 0.34 6.95 -9.88
CA LEU A 15 -0.47 5.79 -9.53
C LEU A 15 -0.23 4.64 -10.52
N PHE A 16 -0.03 4.95 -11.80
CA PHE A 16 0.17 3.94 -12.85
C PHE A 16 1.41 4.27 -13.68
N PHE A 17 2.46 3.48 -13.53
CA PHE A 17 3.71 3.61 -14.28
C PHE A 17 4.34 5.01 -14.19
N GLY A 18 4.25 5.67 -13.04
CA GLY A 18 4.72 7.05 -12.85
C GLY A 18 3.72 8.13 -13.26
N LYS A 19 2.62 7.79 -13.94
CA LYS A 19 1.60 8.76 -14.37
C LYS A 19 0.72 9.17 -13.19
N LYS A 20 0.41 10.46 -13.12
CA LYS A 20 -0.37 11.08 -12.05
C LYS A 20 -1.82 11.26 -12.53
N PRO A 21 -2.81 10.56 -11.95
CA PRO A 21 -4.22 10.84 -12.23
C PRO A 21 -4.59 12.26 -11.76
N PRO A 22 -5.66 12.87 -12.30
CA PRO A 22 -6.08 14.24 -11.98
C PRO A 22 -6.77 14.32 -10.61
N ILE A 23 -6.03 14.02 -9.54
CA ILE A 23 -6.50 14.12 -8.15
C ILE A 23 -6.18 15.53 -7.64
N SER A 24 -7.18 16.22 -7.09
CA SER A 24 -7.02 17.60 -6.65
C SER A 24 -6.03 17.72 -5.48
N LYS A 25 -5.34 18.86 -5.40
CA LYS A 25 -4.43 19.16 -4.28
C LYS A 25 -5.15 19.18 -2.92
N SER A 26 -6.43 19.53 -2.88
CA SER A 26 -7.23 19.53 -1.65
C SER A 26 -7.46 18.12 -1.13
N ILE A 27 -7.76 17.14 -1.99
CA ILE A 27 -7.91 15.73 -1.63
C ILE A 27 -6.59 15.18 -1.07
N ILE A 28 -5.47 15.47 -1.74
CA ILE A 28 -4.14 15.06 -1.26
C ILE A 28 -3.82 15.68 0.10
N ARG A 29 -4.18 16.96 0.31
CA ARG A 29 -3.97 17.63 1.60
C ARG A 29 -4.84 17.01 2.70
N ALA A 30 -6.10 16.70 2.40
CA ALA A 30 -6.98 15.98 3.32
C ALA A 30 -6.39 14.62 3.68
N ALA A 31 -5.94 13.84 2.69
CA ALA A 31 -5.28 12.56 2.94
C ALA A 31 -4.08 12.72 3.88
N LYS A 32 -3.21 13.71 3.66
CA LYS A 32 -2.06 14.00 4.53
C LYS A 32 -2.45 14.52 5.92
N LYS A 33 -3.48 15.34 6.04
CA LYS A 33 -3.93 15.89 7.33
C LYS A 33 -4.53 14.78 8.22
N TYR A 34 -5.30 13.87 7.63
CA TYR A 34 -6.07 12.89 8.39
C TYR A 34 -5.44 11.50 8.46
N HIS A 35 -4.36 11.21 7.72
CA HIS A 35 -3.75 9.87 7.71
C HIS A 35 -3.37 9.39 9.11
N GLY A 36 -2.79 10.27 9.95
CA GLY A 36 -2.35 9.91 11.30
C GLY A 36 -3.50 9.36 12.15
N TYR A 37 -4.64 10.04 12.17
CA TYR A 37 -5.82 9.58 12.91
C TYR A 37 -6.33 8.22 12.40
N TYR A 38 -6.49 8.08 11.09
CA TYR A 38 -6.97 6.83 10.49
C TYR A 38 -5.97 5.69 10.71
N PHE A 39 -4.66 5.97 10.63
CA PHE A 39 -3.60 4.99 10.78
C PHE A 39 -3.47 4.52 12.22
N SER A 40 -3.44 5.45 13.18
CA SER A 40 -3.42 5.12 14.61
C SER A 40 -4.64 4.31 15.01
N TRP A 41 -5.84 4.70 14.57
CA TRP A 41 -7.05 3.91 14.82
C TRP A 41 -6.93 2.49 14.24
N ALA A 42 -6.56 2.36 12.97
CA ALA A 42 -6.48 1.06 12.30
C ALA A 42 -5.45 0.13 12.97
N ILE A 43 -4.27 0.66 13.32
CA ILE A 43 -3.20 -0.12 13.97
C ILE A 43 -3.61 -0.54 15.38
N ILE A 44 -4.12 0.38 16.20
CA ILE A 44 -4.51 0.09 17.59
C ILE A 44 -5.70 -0.87 17.62
N TYR A 45 -6.70 -0.66 16.77
CA TYR A 45 -7.84 -1.56 16.66
C TYR A 45 -7.38 -2.96 16.30
N THR A 46 -6.54 -3.09 15.26
CA THR A 46 -5.98 -4.39 14.83
C THR A 46 -5.19 -5.07 15.95
N PHE A 47 -4.33 -4.33 16.66
CA PHE A 47 -3.60 -4.87 17.80
C PHE A 47 -4.54 -5.38 18.91
N TRP A 48 -5.63 -4.66 19.18
CA TRP A 48 -6.57 -5.01 20.25
C TRP A 48 -7.49 -6.20 19.89
N TYR A 49 -8.05 -6.25 18.68
CA TYR A 49 -9.04 -7.29 18.34
C TYR A 49 -8.41 -8.59 17.83
N HIS A 50 -7.16 -8.55 17.33
CA HIS A 50 -6.57 -9.71 16.67
C HIS A 50 -6.06 -10.73 17.70
N PRO A 51 -6.46 -12.01 17.61
CA PRO A 51 -6.04 -13.01 18.58
C PRO A 51 -4.53 -13.28 18.48
N THR A 52 -3.91 -13.60 19.61
CA THR A 52 -2.47 -13.91 19.66
C THR A 52 -2.25 -15.41 19.51
N GLU A 53 -2.28 -15.91 18.27
CA GLU A 53 -2.04 -17.32 17.97
C GLU A 53 -0.56 -17.58 17.62
N ALA A 54 -0.06 -18.77 17.98
CA ALA A 54 1.33 -19.18 17.73
C ALA A 54 1.53 -19.72 16.29
N THR A 55 1.29 -18.87 15.29
CA THR A 55 1.49 -19.19 13.85
C THR A 55 2.46 -18.18 13.20
N TRP A 56 2.99 -18.52 12.03
CA TRP A 56 3.92 -17.62 11.34
C TRP A 56 3.23 -16.38 10.80
N GLY A 57 1.98 -16.52 10.33
CA GLY A 57 1.15 -15.40 9.90
C GLY A 57 0.96 -14.39 11.03
N HIS A 58 0.61 -14.84 12.23
CA HIS A 58 0.43 -13.96 13.38
C HIS A 58 1.76 -13.34 13.84
N LEU A 59 2.86 -14.09 13.90
CA LEU A 59 4.18 -13.54 14.26
C LEU A 59 4.62 -12.41 13.31
N LEU A 60 4.46 -12.61 12.00
CA LEU A 60 4.78 -11.60 10.98
C LEU A 60 3.80 -10.42 10.98
N GLY A 61 2.55 -10.66 11.37
CA GLY A 61 1.53 -9.63 11.55
C GLY A 61 1.82 -8.74 12.75
N PHE A 62 2.09 -9.33 13.91
CA PHE A 62 2.45 -8.58 15.13
C PHE A 62 3.77 -7.82 14.98
N SER A 63 4.79 -8.43 14.38
CA SER A 63 6.03 -7.69 14.05
C SER A 63 5.75 -6.50 13.13
N TYR A 64 4.88 -6.64 12.13
CA TYR A 64 4.47 -5.50 11.31
C TYR A 64 3.77 -4.41 12.13
N ILE A 65 2.84 -4.80 13.00
CA ILE A 65 2.11 -3.88 13.89
C ILE A 65 3.08 -3.10 14.76
N PHE A 66 4.08 -3.75 15.38
CA PHE A 66 5.08 -3.05 16.19
C PHE A 66 5.91 -2.07 15.38
N VAL A 67 6.30 -2.45 14.16
CA VAL A 67 7.03 -1.56 13.26
C VAL A 67 6.16 -0.38 12.79
N LEU A 68 4.86 -0.59 12.57
CA LEU A 68 3.90 0.47 12.26
C LEU A 68 3.63 1.39 13.46
N LEU A 69 3.57 0.86 14.68
CA LEU A 69 3.50 1.64 15.91
C LEU A 69 4.75 2.50 16.09
N LEU A 70 5.94 1.95 15.81
CA LEU A 70 7.19 2.71 15.76
C LEU A 70 7.13 3.81 14.70
N GLN A 71 6.67 3.51 13.49
CA GLN A 71 6.48 4.55 12.47
C GLN A 71 5.50 5.63 12.94
N GLY A 72 4.45 5.24 13.65
CA GLY A 72 3.47 6.12 14.26
C GLY A 72 4.06 7.02 15.34
N SER A 73 5.01 6.54 16.16
CA SER A 73 5.68 7.32 17.20
C SER A 73 6.79 8.24 16.68
N LEU A 74 7.32 7.96 15.48
CA LEU A 74 8.34 8.77 14.82
C LEU A 74 7.77 9.98 14.04
N PHE A 75 6.49 10.29 14.20
CA PHE A 75 5.86 11.46 13.58
C PHE A 75 6.67 12.75 13.84
N PHE A 76 6.72 13.63 12.85
CA PHE A 76 7.57 14.84 12.81
C PHE A 76 9.10 14.61 12.81
N THR A 77 9.58 13.38 12.70
CA THR A 77 11.01 13.09 12.49
C THR A 77 11.34 12.90 11.01
N ARG A 78 12.64 12.98 10.67
CA ARG A 78 13.15 12.65 9.32
C ARG A 78 12.91 11.18 8.97
N PHE A 79 12.85 10.30 9.97
CA PHE A 79 12.67 8.87 9.74
C PHE A 79 11.26 8.54 9.26
N HIS A 80 10.24 9.25 9.77
CA HIS A 80 8.86 9.08 9.33
C HIS A 80 8.66 9.40 7.84
N LEU A 81 9.49 10.30 7.29
CA LEU A 81 9.48 10.67 5.87
C LEU A 81 10.52 9.93 5.03
N ASN A 82 11.32 9.03 5.64
CA ASN A 82 12.37 8.32 4.92
C ASN A 82 11.74 7.35 3.91
N ARG A 83 12.15 7.48 2.64
CA ARG A 83 11.56 6.74 1.52
C ARG A 83 11.90 5.26 1.52
N GLN A 84 13.09 4.89 1.98
CA GLN A 84 13.52 3.49 2.07
C GLN A 84 12.78 2.80 3.22
N TRP A 85 12.66 3.49 4.36
CA TRP A 85 11.88 3.03 5.49
C TRP A 85 10.41 2.83 5.13
N THR A 86 9.75 3.86 4.60
CA THR A 86 8.34 3.77 4.20
C THR A 86 8.11 2.72 3.11
N LEU A 87 9.03 2.57 2.15
CA LEU A 87 8.96 1.47 1.18
C LEU A 87 9.02 0.11 1.88
N LEU A 88 9.93 -0.10 2.84
CA LEU A 88 10.00 -1.35 3.60
C LEU A 88 8.66 -1.64 4.29
N LEU A 89 8.03 -0.63 4.90
CA LEU A 89 6.71 -0.78 5.51
C LEU A 89 5.63 -1.16 4.50
N GLU A 90 5.63 -0.53 3.33
CA GLU A 90 4.65 -0.84 2.29
C GLU A 90 4.87 -2.24 1.70
N MET A 91 6.12 -2.70 1.60
CA MET A 91 6.48 -4.01 1.03
C MET A 91 6.27 -5.17 2.00
N TRP A 92 6.19 -4.90 3.32
CA TRP A 92 5.96 -5.93 4.33
C TRP A 92 4.68 -6.75 4.08
N VAL A 93 3.66 -6.12 3.48
CA VAL A 93 2.40 -6.79 3.15
C VAL A 93 2.59 -7.94 2.16
N ILE A 94 3.59 -7.89 1.28
CA ILE A 94 3.93 -9.01 0.37
C ILE A 94 4.33 -10.22 1.21
N VAL A 95 5.20 -10.03 2.20
CA VAL A 95 5.70 -11.13 3.03
C VAL A 95 4.57 -11.65 3.94
N HIS A 96 4.01 -10.77 4.77
CA HIS A 96 2.98 -11.17 5.74
C HIS A 96 1.73 -11.73 5.06
N GLY A 97 1.20 -11.05 4.04
CA GLY A 97 0.00 -11.50 3.32
C GLY A 97 0.19 -12.82 2.59
N THR A 98 1.40 -13.09 2.05
CA THR A 98 1.71 -14.37 1.42
C THR A 98 1.74 -15.51 2.42
N ILE A 99 2.35 -15.32 3.59
CA ILE A 99 2.41 -16.35 4.64
C ILE A 99 1.01 -16.66 5.17
N VAL A 100 0.20 -15.64 5.48
CA VAL A 100 -1.20 -15.85 5.90
C VAL A 100 -1.99 -16.61 4.83
N ALA A 101 -1.78 -16.30 3.55
CA ALA A 101 -2.45 -16.97 2.45
C ALA A 101 -1.94 -18.40 2.18
N LEU A 102 -0.71 -18.73 2.57
CA LEU A 102 -0.18 -20.10 2.59
C LEU A 102 -0.78 -20.93 3.72
N GLU A 103 -0.97 -20.33 4.89
CA GLU A 103 -1.62 -20.95 6.05
C GLU A 103 -3.15 -21.03 5.89
N SER A 104 -3.72 -20.37 4.89
CA SER A 104 -5.14 -20.43 4.56
C SER A 104 -5.53 -21.78 3.93
N PRO A 105 -6.70 -22.37 4.28
CA PRO A 105 -7.19 -23.61 3.68
C PRO A 105 -7.35 -23.58 2.16
N HIS A 106 -7.48 -22.39 1.56
CA HIS A 106 -7.72 -22.20 0.13
C HIS A 106 -6.44 -22.05 -0.70
N ASN A 107 -5.25 -22.02 -0.08
CA ASN A 107 -3.95 -21.94 -0.77
C ASN A 107 -3.88 -20.80 -1.82
N ILE A 108 -4.31 -19.61 -1.41
CA ILE A 108 -4.46 -18.41 -2.25
C ILE A 108 -3.21 -17.52 -2.23
N TRP A 109 -2.05 -18.06 -1.86
CA TRP A 109 -0.82 -17.27 -1.74
C TRP A 109 -0.41 -16.57 -3.03
N GLY A 110 -0.65 -17.19 -4.19
CA GLY A 110 -0.29 -16.60 -5.48
C GLY A 110 -1.01 -15.29 -5.74
N MET A 111 -2.32 -15.24 -5.44
CA MET A 111 -3.09 -13.99 -5.48
C MET A 111 -2.50 -12.91 -4.57
N PHE A 112 -2.09 -13.26 -3.35
CA PHE A 112 -1.51 -12.31 -2.38
C PHE A 112 -0.12 -11.84 -2.78
N PHE A 113 0.79 -12.77 -3.07
CA PHE A 113 2.16 -12.48 -3.45
C PHE A 113 2.22 -11.65 -4.74
N PHE A 114 1.64 -12.16 -5.83
CA PHE A 114 1.70 -11.48 -7.13
C PHE A 114 0.76 -10.28 -7.21
N GLY A 115 -0.31 -10.24 -6.42
CA GLY A 115 -1.18 -9.08 -6.33
C GLY A 115 -0.46 -7.87 -5.74
N PHE A 116 0.16 -8.02 -4.56
CA PHE A 116 0.94 -6.94 -3.94
C PHE A 116 2.24 -6.64 -4.68
N LEU A 117 2.93 -7.66 -5.19
CA LEU A 117 4.10 -7.44 -6.05
C LEU A 117 3.71 -6.70 -7.35
N GLY A 118 2.51 -6.95 -7.89
CA GLY A 118 1.95 -6.19 -9.00
C GLY A 118 1.80 -4.70 -8.69
N ILE A 119 1.34 -4.34 -7.49
CA ILE A 119 1.30 -2.95 -7.02
C ILE A 119 2.71 -2.34 -6.96
N PHE A 120 3.71 -3.11 -6.53
CA PHE A 120 5.10 -2.65 -6.54
C PHE A 120 5.59 -2.32 -7.94
N ILE A 121 5.34 -3.22 -8.91
CA ILE A 121 5.68 -3.03 -10.32
C ILE A 121 4.94 -1.82 -10.90
N ILE A 122 3.63 -1.72 -10.70
CA ILE A 122 2.81 -0.68 -11.36
C ILE A 122 3.00 0.70 -10.70
N THR A 123 3.19 0.77 -9.39
CA THR A 123 3.16 2.04 -8.64
C THR A 123 4.44 2.31 -7.86
N GLN A 124 4.85 1.43 -6.94
CA GLN A 124 5.81 1.80 -5.91
C GLN A 124 7.22 2.02 -6.48
N MET A 125 7.66 1.18 -7.42
CA MET A 125 9.00 1.29 -8.03
C MET A 125 9.22 2.59 -8.81
N HIS A 126 8.14 3.24 -9.27
CA HIS A 126 8.20 4.50 -10.02
C HIS A 126 8.50 5.71 -9.14
N GLY A 127 8.43 5.56 -7.81
CA GLY A 127 8.88 6.56 -6.85
C GLY A 127 10.36 6.47 -6.49
N LEU A 128 11.04 5.41 -6.93
CA LEU A 128 12.43 5.14 -6.61
C LEU A 128 13.34 5.66 -7.72
N ASN A 129 14.61 5.93 -7.38
CA ASN A 129 15.63 6.36 -8.33
C ASN A 129 16.15 5.17 -9.18
N PHE A 130 15.27 4.27 -9.58
CA PHE A 130 15.63 3.12 -10.41
C PHE A 130 15.82 3.52 -11.86
N THR A 131 16.87 2.98 -12.47
CA THR A 131 17.09 3.06 -13.91
C THR A 131 16.00 2.28 -14.64
N THR A 132 15.81 2.58 -15.93
CA THR A 132 14.87 1.85 -16.79
C THR A 132 15.21 0.35 -16.83
N VAL A 133 16.50 0.00 -16.82
CA VAL A 133 16.97 -1.39 -16.77
C VAL A 133 16.52 -2.08 -15.49
N GLN A 134 16.71 -1.45 -14.32
CA GLN A 134 16.27 -2.02 -13.04
C GLN A 134 14.75 -2.28 -13.02
N LYS A 135 13.94 -1.34 -13.53
CA LYS A 135 12.48 -1.51 -13.63
C LYS A 135 12.11 -2.69 -14.53
N TRP A 136 12.79 -2.85 -15.66
CA TRP A 136 12.58 -4.00 -16.55
C TRP A 136 13.02 -5.32 -15.92
N VAL A 137 14.13 -5.34 -15.19
CA VAL A 137 14.57 -6.54 -14.45
C VAL A 137 13.48 -6.98 -13.47
N PHE A 138 12.96 -6.07 -12.63
CA PHE A 138 11.86 -6.41 -11.72
C PHE A 138 10.60 -6.88 -12.45
N THR A 139 10.25 -6.23 -13.57
CA THR A 139 9.08 -6.60 -14.37
C THR A 139 9.24 -7.98 -14.99
N LEU A 140 10.40 -8.31 -15.54
CA LEU A 140 10.68 -9.62 -16.12
C LEU A 140 10.71 -10.72 -15.06
N LEU A 141 11.30 -10.45 -13.89
CA LEU A 141 11.26 -11.38 -12.75
C LEU A 141 9.82 -11.64 -12.29
N TYR A 142 8.99 -10.60 -12.22
CA TYR A 142 7.57 -10.72 -11.90
C TYR A 142 6.84 -11.63 -12.91
N LEU A 143 7.00 -11.37 -14.21
CA LEU A 143 6.35 -12.16 -15.28
C LEU A 143 6.85 -13.61 -15.33
N ALA A 144 8.17 -13.81 -15.17
CA ALA A 144 8.76 -15.14 -15.14
C ALA A 144 8.27 -15.93 -13.92
N GLY A 145 8.28 -15.32 -12.73
CA GLY A 145 7.76 -15.95 -11.51
C GLY A 145 6.29 -16.33 -11.63
N ALA A 146 5.45 -15.42 -12.16
CA ALA A 146 4.04 -15.69 -12.37
C ALA A 146 3.83 -16.85 -13.37
N SER A 147 4.66 -16.91 -14.41
CA SER A 147 4.60 -17.97 -15.42
C SER A 147 5.05 -19.33 -14.90
N VAL A 148 6.09 -19.38 -14.05
CA VAL A 148 6.49 -20.62 -13.37
C VAL A 148 5.34 -21.18 -12.52
N VAL A 149 4.62 -20.32 -11.81
CA VAL A 149 3.47 -20.74 -11.00
C VAL A 149 2.28 -21.13 -11.90
N ALA A 150 2.05 -20.40 -13.00
CA ALA A 150 1.01 -20.74 -13.97
C ALA A 150 1.24 -22.10 -14.65
N ILE A 151 2.51 -22.49 -14.89
CA ILE A 151 2.85 -23.83 -15.41
C ILE A 151 2.39 -24.93 -14.44
N GLN A 152 2.48 -24.67 -13.13
CA GLN A 152 2.08 -25.64 -12.09
C GLN A 152 0.57 -25.64 -11.81
N ARG A 153 -0.06 -24.46 -11.82
CA ARG A 153 -1.48 -24.26 -11.42
C ARG A 153 -2.45 -24.15 -12.59
N GLY A 154 -1.93 -24.11 -13.82
CA GLY A 154 -2.70 -23.87 -15.03
C GLY A 154 -2.88 -22.37 -15.37
N PRO A 155 -3.30 -22.06 -16.60
CA PRO A 155 -3.34 -20.69 -17.13
C PRO A 155 -4.39 -19.80 -16.44
N LEU A 156 -5.40 -20.37 -15.78
CA LEU A 156 -6.39 -19.59 -15.02
C LEU A 156 -5.75 -18.80 -13.87
N PHE A 157 -4.56 -19.20 -13.41
CA PHE A 157 -3.78 -18.46 -12.43
C PHE A 157 -3.54 -17.00 -12.82
N TYR A 158 -3.39 -16.68 -14.11
CA TYR A 158 -3.19 -15.30 -14.55
C TYR A 158 -4.36 -14.37 -14.20
N THR A 159 -5.55 -14.92 -13.96
CA THR A 159 -6.72 -14.14 -13.52
C THR A 159 -6.64 -13.69 -12.06
N GLU A 160 -5.72 -14.25 -11.27
CA GLU A 160 -5.51 -13.87 -9.87
C GLU A 160 -4.62 -12.63 -9.72
N LEU A 161 -3.65 -12.47 -10.63
CA LEU A 161 -2.65 -11.39 -10.57
C LEU A 161 -3.26 -9.98 -10.41
N PRO A 162 -4.30 -9.58 -11.17
CA PRO A 162 -4.81 -8.23 -11.06
C PRO A 162 -5.75 -8.02 -9.86
N ARG A 163 -6.20 -9.06 -9.15
CA ARG A 163 -7.33 -8.95 -8.21
C ARG A 163 -7.07 -7.96 -7.08
N ILE A 164 -5.94 -8.11 -6.38
CA ILE A 164 -5.58 -7.21 -5.26
C ILE A 164 -5.29 -5.81 -5.78
N ALA A 165 -4.51 -5.69 -6.86
CA ALA A 165 -4.21 -4.40 -7.46
C ALA A 165 -5.49 -3.65 -7.88
N LEU A 166 -6.45 -4.35 -8.49
CA LEU A 166 -7.74 -3.79 -8.87
C LEU A 166 -8.52 -3.28 -7.65
N ILE A 167 -8.61 -4.09 -6.60
CA ILE A 167 -9.28 -3.69 -5.34
C ILE A 167 -8.62 -2.45 -4.76
N ASP A 168 -7.29 -2.41 -4.70
CA ASP A 168 -6.55 -1.29 -4.12
C ASP A 168 -6.70 -0.01 -4.96
N TYR A 169 -6.62 -0.10 -6.29
CA TYR A 169 -6.80 1.06 -7.16
C TYR A 169 -8.25 1.57 -7.16
N CYS A 170 -9.25 0.68 -7.20
CA CYS A 170 -10.64 1.07 -7.00
C CYS A 170 -10.81 1.75 -5.63
N GLY A 171 -10.21 1.19 -4.59
CA GLY A 171 -10.17 1.75 -3.25
C GLY A 171 -9.57 3.16 -3.20
N VAL A 172 -8.50 3.43 -3.97
CA VAL A 172 -7.89 4.76 -4.06
C VAL A 172 -8.88 5.78 -4.60
N PHE A 173 -9.62 5.45 -5.65
CA PHE A 173 -10.61 6.35 -6.24
C PHE A 173 -11.84 6.54 -5.35
N ILE A 174 -12.30 5.48 -4.68
CA ILE A 174 -13.38 5.56 -3.68
C ILE A 174 -12.94 6.46 -2.52
N LEU A 175 -11.73 6.26 -1.98
CA LEU A 175 -11.18 7.09 -0.92
C LEU A 175 -11.04 8.55 -1.36
N ALA A 176 -10.56 8.80 -2.58
CA ALA A 176 -10.48 10.15 -3.13
C ALA A 176 -11.86 10.82 -3.22
N GLY A 177 -12.91 10.07 -3.60
CA GLY A 177 -14.30 10.52 -3.59
C GLY A 177 -14.79 10.86 -2.18
N ILE A 178 -14.54 10.01 -1.19
CA ILE A 178 -14.90 10.26 0.22
C ILE A 178 -14.21 11.53 0.74
N LEU A 179 -12.90 11.66 0.52
CA LEU A 179 -12.14 12.83 0.96
C LEU A 179 -12.59 14.11 0.24
N TRP A 180 -13.01 14.01 -1.01
CA TRP A 180 -13.59 15.13 -1.74
C TRP A 180 -14.92 15.59 -1.13
N VAL A 181 -15.81 14.66 -0.74
CA VAL A 181 -17.05 14.99 -0.04
C VAL A 181 -16.74 15.64 1.31
N ILE A 182 -15.84 15.06 2.10
CA ILE A 182 -15.42 15.63 3.39
C ILE A 182 -14.88 17.05 3.20
N ALA A 183 -14.04 17.28 2.18
CA ALA A 183 -13.47 18.59 1.90
C ALA A 183 -14.51 19.66 1.50
N LYS A 184 -15.73 19.26 1.07
CA LYS A 184 -16.83 20.22 0.84
C LYS A 184 -17.45 20.73 2.15
N PHE A 185 -17.54 19.88 3.16
CA PHE A 185 -18.16 20.22 4.45
C PHE A 185 -17.15 20.72 5.48
N ALA A 186 -15.89 20.28 5.38
CA ALA A 186 -14.78 20.69 6.23
C ALA A 186 -13.58 21.05 5.35
N PRO A 187 -13.53 22.28 4.80
CA PRO A 187 -12.46 22.70 3.92
C PRO A 187 -11.12 22.61 4.63
N VAL A 188 -10.15 21.92 4.01
CA VAL A 188 -8.79 21.89 4.55
C VAL A 188 -8.12 23.21 4.19
N GLU A 189 -7.96 24.08 5.19
CA GLU A 189 -7.34 25.40 5.06
C GLU A 189 -6.09 25.39 4.16
N THR A 190 -6.04 26.35 3.25
CA THR A 190 -4.83 26.73 2.53
C THR A 190 -4.01 27.66 3.40
N PRO A 191 -2.66 27.58 3.41
CA PRO A 191 -1.82 28.57 4.09
C PRO A 191 -2.07 30.02 3.62
N SER A 192 -2.74 30.23 2.48
CA SER A 192 -3.19 31.55 2.02
C SER A 192 -4.45 32.09 2.73
N ASN A 193 -5.17 31.25 3.48
CA ASN A 193 -6.37 31.61 4.23
C ASN A 193 -6.06 31.86 5.72
N ALA A 194 -4.82 31.68 6.14
CA ALA A 194 -4.30 32.25 7.38
C ALA A 194 -3.90 33.70 7.09
N LYS A 195 -4.90 34.56 6.87
CA LYS A 195 -4.76 35.98 7.11
C LYS A 195 -5.52 36.27 8.38
N ASP A 196 -4.79 36.94 9.28
CA ASP A 196 -5.15 37.49 10.59
C ASP A 196 -5.00 36.53 11.77
#